data_AF-A0A7X7A5P4-F1
#
_entry.id   AF-A0A7X7A5P4-F1
#
_cell.length_a   1.000
_cell.length_b   1.000
_cell.length_c   1.000
_cell.angle_alpha   90.00
_cell.angle_beta   90.00
_cell.angle_gamma   90.00
#
_symmetry.space_group_name_H-M   'P 1'
#
loop_
_entity.id
_entity.type
_entity.pdbx_description
1 polymer ?
#
loop_
_entity_poly.entity_id
_entity_poly.type
_entity_poly.pdbx_seq_one_letter_code
_entity_poly.pdbx_strand_id
1 'polypeptide(L)'
;MLRKAIRRGIPGIVGLLLLGAIVSANAAPKMRIVAYINVTSGCQEETVKRLKAFQAKHSKDVHLEIIDFGSEEGFARWRADGFHCQEILINGSDQFRIGSGPTARVVAFRMPEGVRWTFADLDAVLAQELKAPGSSAITDEEARKLAQRVPISSRQGKWKGQSVGEVVVGAQVVFRYRSTLDGKSPLKRAQESAAMLKRLYADGLSSEEIRVRRGNVGNAPVGVILARGESIAQVTKPEADLMKRPPAAAAQNWALNLREALRTLGR
;
A
#
# COMPACT_ATOMS: atom_id res chain seq x y z
N MET A 1 -42.11 -49.81 73.59
CA MET A 1 -40.84 -49.06 73.62
C MET A 1 -41.09 -47.64 73.13
N LEU A 2 -40.90 -46.66 74.00
CA LEU A 2 -40.96 -45.22 73.75
C LEU A 2 -39.85 -44.78 72.79
N ARG A 3 -40.10 -43.75 71.98
CA ARG A 3 -39.30 -42.51 71.99
C ARG A 3 -39.99 -41.36 71.24
N LYS A 4 -39.73 -40.17 71.78
CA LYS A 4 -40.33 -38.85 71.60
C LYS A 4 -39.15 -37.89 71.36
N ALA A 5 -39.22 -36.98 70.39
CA ALA A 5 -38.50 -35.68 70.32
C ALA A 5 -38.84 -35.01 68.96
N ILE A 6 -39.34 -33.79 68.79
CA ILE A 6 -39.07 -32.42 69.33
C ILE A 6 -38.16 -31.57 68.42
N ARG A 7 -38.78 -30.51 67.86
CA ARG A 7 -38.36 -29.11 67.57
C ARG A 7 -37.43 -28.74 66.38
N ARG A 8 -38.03 -27.84 65.57
CA ARG A 8 -37.64 -26.44 65.18
C ARG A 8 -36.27 -26.17 64.55
N GLY A 9 -36.32 -25.47 63.41
CA GLY A 9 -35.26 -24.57 62.93
C GLY A 9 -35.65 -23.87 61.63
N ILE A 10 -36.02 -22.59 61.70
CA ILE A 10 -36.19 -21.68 60.56
C ILE A 10 -34.82 -21.06 60.27
N PRO A 11 -34.24 -21.17 59.07
CA PRO A 11 -33.16 -20.29 58.64
C PRO A 11 -33.73 -19.14 57.81
N GLY A 12 -33.50 -17.91 58.28
CA GLY A 12 -33.79 -16.69 57.54
C GLY A 12 -32.94 -16.58 56.28
N ILE A 13 -33.58 -16.21 55.17
CA ILE A 13 -32.93 -15.92 53.91
C ILE A 13 -32.38 -14.49 54.00
N VAL A 14 -31.06 -14.38 54.16
CA VAL A 14 -30.31 -13.13 54.00
C VAL A 14 -30.28 -12.82 52.50
N GLY A 15 -31.02 -11.79 52.09
CA GLY A 15 -31.00 -11.25 50.73
C GLY A 15 -29.68 -10.53 50.47
N LEU A 16 -28.73 -11.21 49.84
CA LEU A 16 -27.49 -10.64 49.35
C LEU A 16 -27.78 -9.89 48.03
N LEU A 17 -27.92 -8.57 48.11
CA LEU A 17 -27.95 -7.67 46.95
C LEU A 17 -26.58 -7.68 46.27
N LEU A 18 -26.41 -8.58 45.29
CA LEU A 18 -25.30 -8.56 44.34
C LEU A 18 -25.47 -7.34 43.42
N LEU A 19 -24.82 -6.22 43.77
CA LEU A 19 -24.50 -5.17 42.82
C LEU A 19 -23.52 -5.75 41.79
N GLY A 20 -24.07 -6.24 40.67
CA GLY A 20 -23.29 -6.64 39.51
C GLY A 20 -22.62 -5.42 38.90
N ALA A 21 -21.31 -5.27 39.15
CA ALA A 21 -20.49 -4.36 38.38
C ALA A 21 -20.52 -4.84 36.92
N ILE A 22 -21.20 -4.08 36.05
CA ILE A 22 -21.16 -4.30 34.61
C ILE A 22 -19.77 -3.87 34.17
N VAL A 23 -18.85 -4.84 34.11
CA VAL A 23 -17.57 -4.67 33.44
C VAL A 23 -17.91 -4.57 31.95
N SER A 24 -18.01 -3.33 31.45
CA SER A 24 -18.05 -3.07 30.01
C SER A 24 -16.76 -3.62 29.41
N ALA A 25 -16.82 -4.84 28.89
CA ALA A 25 -15.76 -5.41 28.08
C ALA A 25 -15.58 -4.49 26.87
N ASN A 26 -14.56 -3.63 26.91
CA ASN A 26 -14.16 -2.87 25.73
C ASN A 26 -13.81 -3.88 24.64
N ALA A 27 -14.70 -4.00 23.65
CA ALA A 27 -14.48 -4.87 22.51
C ALA A 27 -13.16 -4.50 21.84
N ALA A 28 -12.37 -5.52 21.49
CA ALA A 28 -11.11 -5.31 20.78
C ALA A 28 -11.36 -4.53 19.46
N PRO A 29 -10.44 -3.64 19.06
CA PRO A 29 -10.57 -2.90 17.82
C PRO A 29 -10.67 -3.87 16.63
N LYS A 30 -11.56 -3.56 15.68
CA LYS A 30 -11.75 -4.35 14.45
C LYS A 30 -10.54 -4.31 13.53
N MET A 31 -9.77 -3.23 13.59
CA MET A 31 -8.63 -3.00 12.72
C MET A 31 -7.42 -2.51 13.51
N ARG A 32 -6.26 -3.11 13.25
CA ARG A 32 -4.96 -2.62 13.72
C ARG A 32 -4.13 -2.13 12.54
N ILE A 33 -3.68 -0.89 12.62
CA ILE A 33 -2.77 -0.26 11.65
C ILE A 33 -1.42 -0.05 12.34
N VAL A 34 -0.35 -0.57 11.75
CA VAL A 34 1.04 -0.30 12.18
C VAL A 34 1.77 0.34 11.02
N ALA A 35 2.21 1.58 11.18
CA ALA A 35 2.87 2.34 10.12
C ALA A 35 4.31 2.66 10.49
N TYR A 36 5.26 2.06 9.78
CA TYR A 36 6.68 2.37 9.89
C TYR A 36 7.00 3.50 8.92
N ILE A 37 7.10 4.73 9.44
CA ILE A 37 7.27 5.94 8.64
C ILE A 37 8.42 6.76 9.25
N ASN A 38 9.33 7.31 8.44
CA ASN A 38 10.31 8.29 8.94
C ASN A 38 9.62 9.63 9.15
N VAL A 39 8.98 9.79 10.31
CA VAL A 39 8.25 10.99 10.69
C VAL A 39 9.22 12.14 10.87
N THR A 40 10.38 11.89 11.47
CA THR A 40 11.43 12.89 11.71
C THR A 40 11.88 13.60 10.41
N SER A 41 11.88 12.91 9.27
CA SER A 41 12.28 13.53 7.99
C SER A 41 11.25 14.50 7.40
N GLY A 42 10.02 14.54 7.93
CA GLY A 42 8.90 15.36 7.42
C GLY A 42 8.39 14.96 6.02
N CYS A 43 9.03 14.03 5.33
CA CYS A 43 8.72 13.73 3.94
C CYS A 43 7.35 13.08 3.74
N GLN A 44 6.75 12.52 4.79
CA GLN A 44 5.54 11.69 4.77
C GLN A 44 4.47 12.20 5.75
N GLU A 45 4.53 13.49 6.12
CA GLU A 45 3.57 14.12 7.02
C GLU A 45 2.11 13.91 6.59
N GLU A 46 1.82 14.00 5.29
CA GLU A 46 0.45 13.83 4.79
C GLU A 46 -0.07 12.40 5.01
N THR A 47 0.81 11.40 4.87
CA THR A 47 0.48 9.99 5.18
C THR A 47 0.14 9.85 6.66
N VAL A 48 0.97 10.41 7.54
CA VAL A 48 0.75 10.39 9.00
C VAL A 48 -0.55 11.09 9.38
N LYS A 49 -0.79 12.29 8.83
CA LYS A 49 -2.01 13.08 9.08
C LYS A 49 -3.25 12.31 8.68
N ARG A 50 -3.23 11.67 7.50
CA ARG A 50 -4.34 10.89 6.98
C ARG A 50 -4.65 9.67 7.83
N LEU A 51 -3.64 8.92 8.27
CA LEU A 51 -3.82 7.78 9.19
C LEU A 51 -4.41 8.23 10.53
N LYS A 52 -3.87 9.30 11.13
CA LYS A 52 -4.39 9.89 12.37
C LYS A 52 -5.84 10.35 12.22
N ALA A 53 -6.19 11.02 11.12
CA ALA A 53 -7.56 11.45 10.84
C ALA A 53 -8.51 10.26 10.68
N PHE A 54 -8.08 9.19 10.01
CA PHE A 54 -8.88 7.96 9.88
C PHE A 54 -9.12 7.31 11.24
N GLN A 55 -8.09 7.17 12.08
CA GLN A 55 -8.23 6.61 13.43
C GLN A 55 -9.13 7.48 14.31
N ALA A 56 -8.97 8.80 14.29
CA ALA A 56 -9.81 9.71 15.07
C ALA A 56 -11.31 9.56 14.72
N LYS A 57 -11.61 9.39 13.42
CA LYS A 57 -12.99 9.16 12.93
C LYS A 57 -13.55 7.79 13.34
N HIS A 58 -12.69 6.80 13.55
CA HIS A 58 -13.05 5.40 13.81
C HIS A 58 -12.44 4.87 15.11
N SER A 59 -12.35 5.71 16.15
CA SER A 59 -11.51 5.47 17.34
C SER A 59 -11.88 4.23 18.16
N LYS A 60 -13.12 3.76 18.08
CA LYS A 60 -13.59 2.52 18.72
C LYS A 60 -13.23 1.26 17.92
N ASP A 61 -13.08 1.39 16.60
CA ASP A 61 -12.87 0.26 15.70
C ASP A 61 -11.41 0.15 15.22
N VAL A 62 -10.61 1.22 15.34
CA VAL A 62 -9.27 1.32 14.77
C VAL A 62 -8.24 1.62 15.86
N HIS A 63 -7.24 0.74 15.97
CA HIS A 63 -6.00 1.00 16.68
C HIS A 63 -4.92 1.42 15.67
N LEU A 64 -4.26 2.56 15.94
CA LEU A 64 -3.17 3.06 15.11
C LEU A 64 -1.90 3.16 15.93
N GLU A 65 -0.83 2.56 15.40
CA GLU A 65 0.53 2.66 15.89
C GLU A 65 1.40 3.25 14.77
N ILE A 66 2.09 4.37 15.05
CA ILE A 66 3.06 4.95 14.14
C ILE A 66 4.44 4.79 14.76
N ILE A 67 5.32 4.10 14.05
CA ILE A 67 6.70 3.85 14.44
C ILE A 67 7.58 4.79 13.63
N ASP A 68 8.17 5.78 14.30
CA ASP A 68 9.10 6.70 13.66
C ASP A 68 10.47 6.06 13.49
N PHE A 69 10.75 5.47 12.32
CA PHE A 69 12.08 4.89 12.06
C PHE A 69 13.17 5.94 11.82
N GLY A 70 12.86 7.23 11.93
CA GLY A 70 13.85 8.30 12.07
C GLY A 70 14.41 8.46 13.49
N SER A 71 13.73 7.91 14.52
CA SER A 71 14.24 7.84 15.90
C SER A 71 15.11 6.59 16.09
N GLU A 72 15.95 6.58 17.13
CA GLU A 72 16.80 5.42 17.45
C GLU A 72 15.96 4.17 17.77
N GLU A 73 14.95 4.32 18.63
CA GLU A 73 14.08 3.21 19.06
C GLU A 73 13.22 2.70 17.92
N GLY A 74 12.65 3.61 17.12
CA GLY A 74 11.83 3.25 15.97
C GLY A 74 12.67 2.60 14.87
N PHE A 75 13.90 3.06 14.65
CA PHE A 75 14.83 2.43 13.71
C PHE A 75 15.22 1.02 14.17
N ALA A 76 15.50 0.83 15.46
CA ALA A 76 15.80 -0.47 16.04
C ALA A 76 14.63 -1.46 15.81
N ARG A 77 13.39 -1.02 16.09
CA ARG A 77 12.20 -1.85 15.86
C ARG A 77 11.96 -2.15 14.39
N TRP A 78 12.05 -1.14 13.52
CA TRP A 78 11.90 -1.30 12.08
C TRP A 78 12.88 -2.32 11.50
N ARG A 79 14.14 -2.32 11.96
CA ARG A 79 15.13 -3.35 11.58
C ARG A 79 14.81 -4.72 12.17
N ALA A 80 14.40 -4.79 13.44
CA ALA A 80 14.05 -6.05 14.10
C ALA A 80 12.86 -6.75 13.40
N ASP A 81 11.92 -5.97 12.89
CA ASP A 81 10.76 -6.45 12.14
C ASP A 81 11.09 -6.77 10.66
N GLY A 82 12.34 -6.58 10.23
CA GLY A 82 12.84 -7.00 8.91
C GLY A 82 12.53 -6.05 7.75
N PHE A 83 12.17 -4.79 8.04
CA PHE A 83 11.81 -3.82 7.01
C PHE A 83 13.03 -3.06 6.47
N HIS A 84 12.95 -2.68 5.19
CA HIS A 84 14.02 -1.95 4.47
C HIS A 84 13.54 -0.65 3.82
N CYS A 85 12.25 -0.35 3.92
CA CYS A 85 11.62 0.90 3.48
C CYS A 85 10.45 1.23 4.43
N GLN A 86 9.76 2.34 4.15
CA GLN A 86 8.45 2.60 4.75
C GLN A 86 7.50 1.43 4.50
N GLU A 87 6.70 1.09 5.53
CA GLU A 87 5.73 0.01 5.49
C GLU A 87 4.43 0.41 6.23
N ILE A 88 3.27 0.03 5.72
CA ILE A 88 1.99 0.18 6.44
C ILE A 88 1.30 -1.18 6.48
N LEU A 89 1.23 -1.74 7.68
CA LEU A 89 0.53 -2.98 7.96
C LEU A 89 -0.90 -2.68 8.39
N ILE A 90 -1.89 -3.30 7.74
CA ILE A 90 -3.28 -3.31 8.18
C ILE A 90 -3.63 -4.75 8.51
N ASN A 91 -3.99 -5.00 9.76
CA ASN A 91 -4.22 -6.34 10.31
C ASN A 91 -3.05 -7.31 10.05
N GLY A 92 -1.81 -6.78 10.06
CA GLY A 92 -0.59 -7.56 9.86
C GLY A 92 -0.21 -7.83 8.40
N SER A 93 -1.02 -7.42 7.43
CA SER A 93 -0.68 -7.50 6.00
C SER A 93 -0.27 -6.13 5.46
N ASP A 94 0.64 -6.12 4.48
CA ASP A 94 0.97 -4.94 3.67
C ASP A 94 0.40 -4.99 2.26
N GLN A 95 -0.24 -6.10 1.88
CA GLN A 95 -0.65 -6.38 0.50
C GLN A 95 -2.14 -6.69 0.41
N PHE A 96 -2.81 -5.92 -0.45
CA PHE A 96 -4.26 -5.89 -0.53
C PHE A 96 -4.74 -5.96 -1.96
N ARG A 97 -5.82 -6.69 -2.19
CA ARG A 97 -6.56 -6.68 -3.44
C ARG A 97 -7.61 -5.57 -3.43
N ILE A 98 -7.55 -4.68 -4.41
CA ILE A 98 -8.62 -3.71 -4.67
C ILE A 98 -9.40 -4.13 -5.92
N GLY A 99 -10.73 -4.12 -5.81
CA GLY A 99 -11.62 -4.56 -6.88
C GLY A 99 -11.76 -6.09 -6.96
N SER A 100 -12.43 -6.58 -8.00
CA SER A 100 -12.73 -8.00 -8.19
C SER A 100 -12.59 -8.42 -9.65
N GLY A 101 -12.49 -9.73 -9.90
CA GLY A 101 -12.45 -10.28 -11.25
C GLY A 101 -11.24 -9.81 -12.08
N PRO A 102 -11.42 -9.56 -13.39
CA PRO A 102 -10.34 -9.15 -14.30
C PRO A 102 -9.75 -7.75 -14.02
N THR A 103 -10.44 -6.92 -13.24
CA THR A 103 -9.99 -5.57 -12.89
C THR A 103 -9.39 -5.48 -11.49
N ALA A 104 -9.34 -6.61 -10.78
CA ALA A 104 -8.67 -6.71 -9.49
C ALA A 104 -7.19 -6.35 -9.65
N ARG A 105 -6.68 -5.59 -8.68
CA ARG A 105 -5.27 -5.20 -8.62
C ARG A 105 -4.74 -5.35 -7.22
N VAL A 106 -3.42 -5.39 -7.11
CA VAL A 106 -2.70 -5.50 -5.85
C VAL A 106 -2.16 -4.12 -5.48
N VAL A 107 -2.30 -3.77 -4.23
CA VAL A 107 -1.65 -2.62 -3.62
C VAL A 107 -0.80 -3.14 -2.50
N ALA A 108 0.49 -2.81 -2.54
CA ALA A 108 1.41 -3.06 -1.47
C ALA A 108 1.75 -1.71 -0.83
N PHE A 109 1.53 -1.53 0.48
CA PHE A 109 1.86 -0.29 1.19
C PHE A 109 3.33 -0.20 1.60
N ARG A 110 4.20 -0.70 0.73
CA ARG A 110 5.65 -0.54 0.78
C ARG A 110 6.05 0.75 0.07
N MET A 111 7.05 1.45 0.61
CA MET A 111 7.54 2.75 0.13
C MET A 111 6.55 3.92 0.28
N PRO A 112 7.03 5.17 0.15
CA PRO A 112 6.18 6.36 0.16
C PRO A 112 5.01 6.37 -0.83
N GLU A 113 3.99 7.16 -0.48
CA GLU A 113 2.90 7.50 -1.40
C GLU A 113 3.45 8.12 -2.69
N GLY A 114 2.77 7.86 -3.81
CA GLY A 114 3.15 8.35 -5.13
C GLY A 114 4.16 7.46 -5.84
N VAL A 115 4.83 6.54 -5.13
CA VAL A 115 5.79 5.59 -5.72
C VAL A 115 5.08 4.35 -6.28
N ARG A 116 4.42 3.55 -5.43
CA ARG A 116 3.68 2.33 -5.85
C ARG A 116 2.17 2.41 -5.60
N TRP A 117 1.76 3.24 -4.67
CA TRP A 117 0.37 3.40 -4.23
C TRP A 117 0.05 4.89 -4.06
N THR A 118 -1.22 5.20 -3.86
CA THR A 118 -1.77 6.56 -3.71
C THR A 118 -2.64 6.65 -2.47
N PHE A 119 -2.94 7.86 -2.00
CA PHE A 119 -3.92 8.01 -0.91
C PHE A 119 -5.31 7.45 -1.25
N ALA A 120 -5.71 7.43 -2.52
CA ALA A 120 -6.95 6.79 -2.94
C ALA A 120 -6.90 5.26 -2.75
N ASP A 121 -5.72 4.66 -2.93
CA ASP A 121 -5.50 3.24 -2.65
C ASP A 121 -5.59 2.95 -1.15
N LEU A 122 -4.92 3.78 -0.34
CA LEU A 122 -4.97 3.68 1.12
C LEU A 122 -6.41 3.78 1.62
N ASP A 123 -7.17 4.79 1.17
CA ASP A 123 -8.58 4.94 1.56
C ASP A 123 -9.44 3.75 1.17
N ALA A 124 -9.24 3.22 -0.04
CA ALA A 124 -10.02 2.09 -0.52
C ALA A 124 -9.77 0.82 0.31
N VAL A 125 -8.52 0.55 0.69
CA VAL A 125 -8.19 -0.58 1.58
C VAL A 125 -8.73 -0.34 2.98
N LEU A 126 -8.49 0.84 3.57
CA LEU A 126 -9.00 1.18 4.89
C LEU A 126 -10.52 1.05 4.97
N ALA A 127 -11.26 1.47 3.94
CA ALA A 127 -12.70 1.32 3.89
C ALA A 127 -13.14 -0.15 3.79
N GLN A 128 -12.43 -0.98 3.00
CA GLN A 128 -12.71 -2.41 2.87
C GLN A 128 -12.45 -3.16 4.17
N GLU A 129 -11.27 -2.96 4.76
CA GLU A 129 -10.83 -3.63 5.98
C GLU A 129 -11.65 -3.18 7.20
N LEU A 130 -12.17 -1.95 7.22
CA LEU A 130 -13.05 -1.50 8.29
C LEU A 130 -14.42 -2.17 8.22
N LYS A 131 -14.93 -2.36 6.99
CA LYS A 131 -16.22 -3.01 6.74
C LYS A 131 -16.15 -4.51 7.00
N ALA A 132 -15.07 -5.16 6.57
CA ALA A 132 -14.85 -6.59 6.71
C ALA A 132 -13.35 -6.85 6.91
N PRO A 133 -12.87 -6.93 8.16
CA PRO A 133 -11.47 -7.17 8.48
C PRO A 133 -10.93 -8.44 7.80
N GLY A 134 -9.77 -8.33 7.15
CA GLY A 134 -9.09 -9.40 6.42
C GLY A 134 -9.66 -9.69 5.03
N SER A 135 -10.70 -8.99 4.57
CA SER A 135 -11.39 -9.31 3.31
C SER A 135 -10.59 -8.97 2.05
N SER A 136 -9.62 -8.06 2.15
CA SER A 136 -8.82 -7.60 1.03
C SER A 136 -7.34 -8.02 1.14
N ALA A 137 -6.88 -8.43 2.32
CA ALA A 137 -5.53 -8.95 2.52
C ALA A 137 -5.29 -10.17 1.63
N ILE A 138 -4.11 -10.23 1.00
CA ILE A 138 -3.71 -11.35 0.15
C ILE A 138 -2.27 -11.78 0.46
N THR A 139 -1.98 -13.05 0.17
CA THR A 139 -0.63 -13.62 0.23
C THR A 139 0.20 -13.24 -1.00
N ASP A 140 1.52 -13.39 -0.91
CA ASP A 140 2.41 -13.23 -2.07
C ASP A 140 2.05 -14.18 -3.21
N GLU A 141 1.60 -15.40 -2.90
CA GLU A 141 1.18 -16.37 -3.92
C GLU A 141 -0.07 -15.89 -4.68
N GLU A 142 -1.06 -15.38 -3.96
CA GLU A 142 -2.26 -14.80 -4.57
C GLU A 142 -1.94 -13.53 -5.37
N ALA A 143 -1.06 -12.68 -4.86
CA ALA A 143 -0.58 -11.51 -5.57
C ALA A 143 0.11 -11.89 -6.89
N ARG A 144 0.96 -12.93 -6.89
CA ARG A 144 1.59 -13.49 -8.09
C ARG A 144 0.55 -14.04 -9.08
N LYS A 145 -0.42 -14.84 -8.61
CA LYS A 145 -1.51 -15.38 -9.45
C LYS A 145 -2.32 -14.26 -10.10
N LEU A 146 -2.62 -13.19 -9.37
CA LEU A 146 -3.32 -12.02 -9.91
C LEU A 146 -2.45 -11.30 -10.95
N ALA A 147 -1.18 -11.07 -10.64
CA ALA A 147 -0.23 -10.41 -11.51
C ALA A 147 -0.06 -11.14 -12.86
N GLN A 148 -0.07 -12.47 -12.86
CA GLN A 148 0.11 -13.26 -14.09
C GLN A 148 -1.08 -13.21 -15.06
N ARG A 149 -2.29 -12.83 -14.61
CA ARG A 149 -3.48 -12.78 -15.49
C ARG A 149 -3.37 -11.74 -16.58
N VAL A 150 -2.86 -10.56 -16.23
CA VAL A 150 -2.64 -9.44 -17.14
C VAL A 150 -1.26 -8.86 -16.80
N PRO A 151 -0.18 -9.49 -17.27
CA PRO A 151 1.18 -9.18 -16.79
C PRO A 151 1.58 -7.75 -17.10
N ILE A 152 1.01 -7.12 -18.14
CA ILE A 152 1.30 -5.73 -18.47
C ILE A 152 0.01 -5.09 -19.00
N SER A 153 -0.35 -3.93 -18.48
CA SER A 153 -1.48 -3.13 -18.96
C SER A 153 -1.24 -1.63 -18.79
N SER A 154 -2.14 -0.83 -19.34
CA SER A 154 -2.19 0.61 -19.13
C SER A 154 -3.61 1.03 -18.77
N ARG A 155 -3.76 2.09 -17.99
CA ARG A 155 -5.08 2.63 -17.63
C ARG A 155 -5.05 4.14 -17.41
N GLN A 156 -6.22 4.73 -17.41
CA GLN A 156 -6.43 6.07 -16.87
C GLN A 156 -6.65 5.99 -15.37
N GLY A 157 -5.90 6.79 -14.61
CA GLY A 157 -6.04 6.92 -13.16
C GLY A 157 -6.41 8.36 -12.77
N LYS A 158 -6.56 8.57 -11.46
CA LYS A 158 -6.66 9.91 -10.86
C LYS A 158 -5.63 10.06 -9.75
N TRP A 159 -4.94 11.19 -9.72
CA TRP A 159 -4.04 11.55 -8.63
C TRP A 159 -4.26 13.02 -8.25
N LYS A 160 -4.61 13.27 -6.98
CA LYS A 160 -5.00 14.60 -6.48
C LYS A 160 -6.02 15.31 -7.40
N GLY A 161 -7.04 14.57 -7.84
CA GLY A 161 -8.09 15.06 -8.73
C GLY A 161 -7.71 15.17 -10.22
N GLN A 162 -6.43 15.06 -10.56
CA GLN A 162 -5.96 15.15 -11.94
C GLN A 162 -5.94 13.79 -12.63
N SER A 163 -6.30 13.76 -13.91
CA SER A 163 -6.19 12.57 -14.75
C SER A 163 -4.71 12.22 -14.99
N VAL A 164 -4.38 10.94 -14.83
CA VAL A 164 -3.03 10.40 -15.07
C VAL A 164 -3.08 9.18 -15.98
N GLY A 165 -1.99 8.89 -16.67
CA GLY A 165 -1.80 7.62 -17.36
C GLY A 165 -0.92 6.70 -16.52
N GLU A 166 -1.37 5.47 -16.29
CA GLU A 166 -0.62 4.50 -15.49
C GLU A 166 -0.25 3.28 -16.31
N VAL A 167 0.98 2.81 -16.15
CA VAL A 167 1.41 1.48 -16.60
C VAL A 167 1.43 0.56 -15.41
N VAL A 168 0.75 -0.57 -15.56
CA VAL A 168 0.65 -1.61 -14.54
C VAL A 168 1.40 -2.83 -15.04
N VAL A 169 2.34 -3.33 -14.24
CA VAL A 169 3.05 -4.58 -14.51
C VAL A 169 2.73 -5.55 -13.38
N GLY A 170 2.22 -6.71 -13.77
CA GLY A 170 1.52 -7.63 -12.91
C GLY A 170 0.31 -6.95 -12.33
N ALA A 171 0.44 -6.55 -11.07
CA ALA A 171 -0.60 -5.85 -10.34
C ALA A 171 -0.12 -4.51 -9.75
N GLN A 172 1.12 -4.09 -10.05
CA GLN A 172 1.75 -2.89 -9.50
C GLN A 172 1.78 -1.76 -10.53
N VAL A 173 1.49 -0.53 -10.11
CA VAL A 173 1.73 0.66 -10.93
C VAL A 173 3.23 0.92 -10.97
N VAL A 174 3.85 0.78 -12.15
CA VAL A 174 5.29 1.01 -12.34
C VAL A 174 5.59 2.39 -12.88
N PHE A 175 4.71 2.94 -13.72
CA PHE A 175 4.82 4.30 -14.28
C PHE A 175 3.52 5.07 -14.05
N ARG A 176 3.64 6.36 -13.74
CA ARG A 176 2.51 7.29 -13.62
C ARG A 176 2.83 8.61 -14.32
N TYR A 177 2.28 8.78 -15.51
CA TYR A 177 2.41 9.98 -16.33
C TYR A 177 1.39 11.03 -15.90
N ARG A 178 1.85 12.28 -15.78
CA ARG A 178 1.01 13.45 -15.44
C ARG A 178 1.04 14.53 -16.50
N SER A 179 2.13 14.61 -17.26
CA SER A 179 2.31 15.64 -18.27
C SER A 179 2.13 15.11 -19.69
N THR A 180 1.87 16.04 -20.59
CA THR A 180 2.04 15.81 -22.03
C THR A 180 3.53 15.80 -22.37
N LEU A 181 3.94 14.95 -23.32
CA LEU A 181 5.30 14.93 -23.86
C LEU A 181 5.21 14.59 -25.35
N ASP A 182 5.85 15.38 -26.20
CA ASP A 182 5.82 15.22 -27.67
C ASP A 182 4.40 15.11 -28.24
N GLY A 183 3.48 15.97 -27.77
CA GLY A 183 2.07 15.98 -28.17
C GLY A 183 1.22 14.83 -27.62
N LYS A 184 1.80 13.89 -26.86
CA LYS A 184 1.08 12.73 -26.31
C LYS A 184 0.50 13.05 -24.95
N SER A 185 -0.78 12.73 -24.76
CA SER A 185 -1.45 12.83 -23.44
C SER A 185 -0.84 11.84 -22.42
N PRO A 186 -1.03 12.05 -21.12
CA PRO A 186 -0.57 11.11 -20.09
C PRO A 186 -1.04 9.66 -20.35
N LEU A 187 -2.30 9.48 -20.73
CA LEU A 187 -2.85 8.16 -21.05
C LEU A 187 -2.18 7.56 -22.30
N LYS A 188 -1.94 8.36 -23.34
CA LYS A 188 -1.26 7.87 -24.55
C LYS A 188 0.17 7.43 -24.26
N ARG A 189 0.91 8.19 -23.42
CA ARG A 189 2.24 7.80 -22.93
C ARG A 189 2.19 6.46 -22.19
N ALA A 190 1.20 6.25 -21.32
CA ALA A 190 1.00 4.97 -20.64
C ALA A 190 0.74 3.81 -21.61
N GLN A 191 -0.14 4.01 -22.59
CA GLN A 191 -0.47 2.99 -23.58
C GLN A 191 0.76 2.58 -24.40
N GLU A 192 1.56 3.54 -24.86
CA GLU A 192 2.77 3.26 -25.63
C GLU A 192 3.84 2.54 -24.81
N SER A 193 4.11 2.98 -23.58
CA SER A 193 5.03 2.28 -22.68
C SER A 193 4.57 0.86 -22.35
N ALA A 194 3.27 0.65 -22.13
CA ALA A 194 2.72 -0.67 -21.89
C ALA A 194 2.83 -1.56 -23.13
N ALA A 195 2.58 -1.03 -24.33
CA ALA A 195 2.77 -1.77 -25.58
C ALA A 195 4.23 -2.18 -25.80
N MET A 196 5.17 -1.25 -25.56
CA MET A 196 6.61 -1.52 -25.61
C MET A 196 7.01 -2.63 -24.63
N LEU A 197 6.60 -2.51 -23.35
CA LEU A 197 6.88 -3.51 -22.34
C LEU A 197 6.25 -4.87 -22.68
N LYS A 198 5.02 -4.92 -23.20
CA LYS A 198 4.37 -6.16 -23.61
C LYS A 198 5.21 -6.92 -24.63
N ARG A 199 5.71 -6.21 -25.65
CA ARG A 199 6.57 -6.80 -26.67
C ARG A 199 7.88 -7.32 -26.05
N LEU A 200 8.59 -6.47 -25.31
CA LEU A 200 9.85 -6.86 -24.66
C LEU A 200 9.66 -8.05 -23.72
N TYR A 201 8.57 -8.09 -22.96
CA TYR A 201 8.23 -9.19 -22.06
C TYR A 201 7.93 -10.50 -22.81
N ALA A 202 7.21 -10.44 -23.94
CA ALA A 202 7.02 -11.59 -24.81
C ALA A 202 8.37 -12.11 -25.35
N ASP A 203 9.31 -11.21 -25.60
CA ASP A 203 10.69 -11.51 -26.04
C ASP A 203 11.63 -11.89 -24.87
N GLY A 204 11.08 -12.21 -23.70
CA GLY A 204 11.86 -12.69 -22.54
C GLY A 204 12.65 -11.61 -21.81
N LEU A 205 12.18 -10.36 -21.77
CA LEU A 205 12.76 -9.30 -20.95
C LEU A 205 12.91 -9.73 -19.49
N SER A 206 14.13 -9.62 -18.97
CA SER A 206 14.44 -9.83 -17.55
C SER A 206 14.56 -8.52 -16.78
N SER A 207 14.40 -8.59 -15.46
CA SER A 207 14.59 -7.43 -14.58
C SER A 207 16.01 -6.84 -14.65
N GLU A 208 17.01 -7.67 -14.97
CA GLU A 208 18.42 -7.26 -15.08
C GLU A 208 18.72 -6.46 -16.34
N GLU A 209 17.80 -6.35 -17.30
CA GLU A 209 18.01 -5.59 -18.53
C GLU A 209 17.52 -4.15 -18.44
N ILE A 210 16.78 -3.81 -17.37
CA ILE A 210 16.28 -2.46 -17.16
C ILE A 210 17.45 -1.53 -16.79
N ARG A 211 17.61 -0.44 -17.54
CA ARG A 211 18.64 0.59 -17.33
C ARG A 211 17.99 1.97 -17.27
N VAL A 212 18.71 2.91 -16.66
CA VAL A 212 18.32 4.32 -16.64
C VAL A 212 19.45 5.14 -17.24
N ARG A 213 19.10 6.11 -18.08
CA ARG A 213 20.02 7.12 -18.61
C ARG A 213 19.43 8.52 -18.44
N ARG A 214 20.31 9.52 -18.44
CA ARG A 214 19.91 10.91 -18.61
C ARG A 214 19.66 11.15 -20.10
N GLY A 215 18.65 11.93 -20.42
CA GLY A 215 18.35 12.37 -21.78
C GLY A 215 17.77 13.77 -21.77
N ASN A 216 17.44 14.29 -22.96
CA ASN A 216 16.77 15.57 -23.13
C ASN A 216 15.63 15.41 -24.14
N VAL A 217 14.54 16.14 -23.94
CA VAL A 217 13.49 16.36 -24.94
C VAL A 217 13.45 17.85 -25.22
N GLY A 218 13.89 18.24 -26.42
CA GLY A 218 14.31 19.62 -26.68
C GLY A 218 15.41 20.04 -25.69
N ASN A 219 15.19 21.14 -24.97
CA ASN A 219 16.11 21.63 -23.94
C ASN A 219 15.76 21.16 -22.51
N ALA A 220 14.72 20.33 -22.36
CA ALA A 220 14.27 19.89 -21.05
C ALA A 220 14.93 18.56 -20.65
N PRO A 221 15.56 18.47 -19.46
CA PRO A 221 16.16 17.23 -18.99
C PRO A 221 15.10 16.19 -18.64
N VAL A 222 15.33 14.94 -19.05
CA VAL A 222 14.48 13.79 -18.75
C VAL A 222 15.30 12.62 -18.21
N GLY A 223 14.66 11.75 -17.42
CA GLY A 223 15.18 10.43 -17.12
C GLY A 223 14.60 9.42 -18.10
N VAL A 224 15.43 8.63 -18.76
CA VAL A 224 14.99 7.63 -19.76
C VAL A 224 15.19 6.24 -19.20
N ILE A 225 14.12 5.45 -19.16
CA ILE A 225 14.14 4.04 -18.77
C ILE A 225 14.23 3.21 -20.05
N LEU A 226 15.25 2.37 -20.11
CA LEU A 226 15.62 1.60 -21.28
C LEU A 226 15.62 0.11 -20.97
N ALA A 227 15.35 -0.71 -21.97
CA ALA A 227 15.74 -2.12 -21.99
C ALA A 227 16.18 -2.50 -23.40
N ARG A 228 17.28 -3.26 -23.52
CA ARG A 228 17.87 -3.64 -24.83
C ARG A 228 18.10 -2.45 -25.78
N GLY A 229 18.44 -1.29 -25.22
CA GLY A 229 18.63 -0.04 -25.97
C GLY A 229 17.34 0.71 -26.35
N GLU A 230 16.17 0.13 -26.11
CA GLU A 230 14.88 0.72 -26.46
C GLU A 230 14.29 1.54 -25.31
N SER A 231 13.76 2.73 -25.62
CA SER A 231 13.11 3.60 -24.64
C SER A 231 11.72 3.07 -24.28
N ILE A 232 11.59 2.60 -23.04
CA ILE A 232 10.32 2.16 -22.46
C ILE A 232 9.51 3.36 -21.98
N ALA A 233 10.15 4.25 -21.23
CA ALA A 233 9.50 5.34 -20.52
C ALA A 233 10.44 6.54 -20.35
N GLN A 234 9.85 7.72 -20.30
CA GLN A 234 10.57 8.97 -20.03
C GLN A 234 9.91 9.68 -18.87
N VAL A 235 10.72 10.06 -17.88
CA VAL A 235 10.32 10.81 -16.70
C VAL A 235 10.67 12.28 -16.93
N THR A 236 9.65 13.14 -16.93
CA THR A 236 9.81 14.58 -17.07
C THR A 236 9.80 15.25 -15.69
N LYS A 237 10.08 16.56 -15.64
CA LYS A 237 10.01 17.33 -14.40
C LYS A 237 8.67 17.19 -13.65
N PRO A 238 7.49 17.31 -14.30
CA PRO A 238 6.20 17.06 -13.64
C PRO A 238 6.05 15.72 -12.90
N GLU A 239 6.64 14.64 -13.43
CA GLU A 239 6.66 13.34 -12.75
C GLU A 239 7.71 13.31 -11.64
N ALA A 240 8.87 13.93 -11.85
CA ALA A 240 9.96 13.96 -10.90
C ALA A 240 9.65 14.78 -9.63
N ASP A 241 8.91 15.88 -9.80
CA ASP A 241 8.49 16.77 -8.71
C ASP A 241 7.58 16.04 -7.70
N LEU A 242 6.84 15.00 -8.11
CA LEU A 242 6.06 14.13 -7.21
C LEU A 242 6.94 13.46 -6.16
N MET A 243 8.11 13.01 -6.61
CA MET A 243 9.06 12.28 -5.79
C MET A 243 10.07 13.22 -5.13
N LYS A 244 9.91 14.55 -5.31
CA LYS A 244 10.86 15.58 -4.89
C LYS A 244 12.29 15.26 -5.34
N ARG A 245 12.44 14.83 -6.60
CA ARG A 245 13.71 14.34 -7.17
C ARG A 245 13.96 14.92 -8.56
N PRO A 246 15.23 14.98 -9.02
CA PRO A 246 15.54 15.25 -10.42
C PRO A 246 14.98 14.14 -11.35
N PRO A 247 14.66 14.44 -12.62
CA PRO A 247 14.09 13.46 -13.57
C PRO A 247 14.83 12.12 -13.66
N ALA A 248 16.16 12.14 -13.68
CA ALA A 248 16.96 10.91 -13.73
C ALA A 248 16.86 10.06 -12.45
N ALA A 249 16.81 10.69 -11.27
CA ALA A 249 16.64 9.98 -10.01
C ALA A 249 15.21 9.45 -9.85
N ALA A 250 14.23 10.19 -10.35
CA ALA A 250 12.85 9.72 -10.43
C ALA A 250 12.69 8.53 -11.41
N ALA A 251 13.39 8.55 -12.55
CA ALA A 251 13.47 7.40 -13.45
C ALA A 251 14.13 6.17 -12.81
N GLN A 252 15.12 6.36 -11.93
CA GLN A 252 15.70 5.27 -11.14
C GLN A 252 14.66 4.61 -10.23
N ASN A 253 13.80 5.40 -9.57
CA ASN A 253 12.71 4.85 -8.75
C ASN A 253 11.71 4.03 -9.59
N TRP A 254 11.30 4.56 -10.74
CA TRP A 254 10.43 3.84 -11.67
C TRP A 254 11.08 2.55 -12.20
N ALA A 255 12.37 2.58 -12.53
CA ALA A 255 13.11 1.39 -12.95
C ALA A 255 13.17 0.34 -11.83
N LEU A 256 13.42 0.75 -10.58
CA LEU A 256 13.39 -0.16 -9.43
C LEU A 256 12.00 -0.80 -9.25
N ASN A 257 10.92 -0.03 -9.39
CA ASN A 257 9.56 -0.56 -9.37
C ASN A 257 9.31 -1.56 -10.50
N LEU A 258 9.73 -1.24 -11.73
CA LEU A 258 9.59 -2.15 -12.86
C LEU A 258 10.35 -3.46 -12.65
N ARG A 259 11.60 -3.39 -12.17
CA ARG A 259 12.41 -4.58 -11.87
C ARG A 259 11.71 -5.49 -10.87
N GLU A 260 11.16 -4.90 -9.80
CA GLU A 260 10.45 -5.67 -8.78
C GLU A 260 9.16 -6.30 -9.30
N ALA A 261 8.40 -5.55 -10.11
CA ALA A 261 7.19 -6.08 -10.74
C ALA A 261 7.50 -7.24 -11.69
N LEU A 262 8.61 -7.16 -12.46
CA LEU A 262 9.07 -8.25 -13.33
C LEU A 262 9.49 -9.49 -12.54
N ARG A 263 10.23 -9.33 -11.42
CA ARG A 263 10.58 -10.45 -10.54
C ARG A 263 9.36 -11.16 -9.97
N THR A 264 8.34 -10.39 -9.60
CA THR A 264 7.06 -10.93 -9.10
C THR A 264 6.36 -11.77 -10.18
N LEU A 265 6.52 -11.44 -11.46
CA LEU A 265 6.03 -12.23 -12.59
C LEU A 265 6.87 -13.48 -12.88
N GLY A 266 8.01 -13.67 -12.21
CA GLY A 266 8.94 -14.77 -12.45
C GLY A 266 9.90 -14.53 -13.62
N ARG A 267 10.28 -13.27 -13.87
CA ARG A 267 11.22 -12.85 -14.92
C ARG A 267 12.37 -11.97 -14.38
#